data_AF-A0A3S1AMQ0-F1
#
_entry.id   AF-A0A3S1AMQ0-F1
#
_cell.length_a   1.000
_cell.length_b   1.000
_cell.length_c   1.000
_cell.angle_alpha   90.00
_cell.angle_beta   90.00
_cell.angle_gamma   90.00
#
_symmetry.space_group_name_H-M   'P 1'
#
loop_
_entity.id
_entity.type
_entity.pdbx_description
1 polymer ?
#
loop_
_entity_poly.entity_id
_entity_poly.type
_entity_poly.pdbx_seq_one_letter_code
_entity_poly.pdbx_strand_id
1 'polypeptide(L)'
;MKIAIAQLNPIIGDLLGNSQTILETAQKAASENVRLLLTPELSLCGYPPRDLLLNPSFIEAMDFTLQQLAKDLPADLAVLVGTVVKNADAHVTGGKNLFNSIALLESGQVKQYFHKRLLPTYDVFDENRYFEPGLNANYFILDEIKIGLTICEDLWNNEDFWGKRSYAVNPIADLSNLGVDLIVNLSASPYTVGKQKLREAMLQHSAVNFKHPVIYTNQIGGNDDLIFDGRSFAVNQQGEIICRAKGFKADLVVVEFDEIQRDLQLGSVSPADESEDEEIWQALVLGVKDYIQKCHFSKVVLGLSGGVDSALVAAIATAALGKENVFCVLMPSPYSSQHSISDALALGENLGIKTHILPIGELMQGFDHTLADLFAGTEFGIAEENIQSRIRGNLLMAIANKFGHLLLSTGNKSEMAVGYCTLYGDMNGGLAVIADVPKTRVYSLCHWLNAHNQTEIIPQNILTKAPSAELKPGQVDQDSLPAYEILDDILERLIHNHQSAAQIVAAGHDSVIVNRVLQMVARAEFKRRQAPPGLKITDRAFGTGWRMPIARVVSS
;
A
#
# COMPACT_ATOMS: atom_id res chain seq x y z
N MET A 1 22.37 19.86 -18.54
CA MET A 1 20.88 19.90 -18.55
C MET A 1 20.28 19.68 -17.15
N LYS A 2 19.31 20.50 -16.71
CA LYS A 2 18.54 20.26 -15.46
C LYS A 2 17.29 19.41 -15.70
N ILE A 3 17.10 18.39 -14.88
CA ILE A 3 15.98 17.44 -14.95
C ILE A 3 15.29 17.42 -13.59
N ALA A 4 13.96 17.57 -13.56
CA ALA A 4 13.19 17.51 -12.33
C ALA A 4 12.36 16.23 -12.25
N ILE A 5 12.26 15.70 -11.03
CA ILE A 5 11.39 14.58 -10.68
C ILE A 5 10.18 15.12 -9.93
N ALA A 6 9.00 15.05 -10.54
CA ALA A 6 7.73 15.33 -9.90
C ALA A 6 7.22 14.08 -9.17
N GLN A 7 7.45 14.01 -7.87
CA GLN A 7 6.92 12.94 -7.03
C GLN A 7 5.48 13.28 -6.63
N LEU A 8 4.52 12.83 -7.43
CA LEU A 8 3.10 13.24 -7.35
C LEU A 8 2.21 12.20 -6.65
N ASN A 9 1.09 12.70 -6.08
CA ASN A 9 0.00 11.91 -5.50
C ASN A 9 -1.28 12.03 -6.34
N PRO A 10 -1.36 11.36 -7.50
CA PRO A 10 -2.52 11.45 -8.35
C PRO A 10 -3.75 10.79 -7.69
N ILE A 11 -4.93 11.34 -7.98
CA ILE A 11 -6.21 10.76 -7.58
C ILE A 11 -6.74 9.97 -8.77
N ILE A 12 -7.06 8.68 -8.55
CA ILE A 12 -7.53 7.80 -9.62
C ILE A 12 -8.82 8.38 -10.22
N GLY A 13 -8.81 8.61 -11.54
CA GLY A 13 -9.96 9.11 -12.29
C GLY A 13 -10.13 10.64 -12.34
N ASP A 14 -9.43 11.41 -11.50
CA ASP A 14 -9.50 12.88 -11.49
C ASP A 14 -8.55 13.50 -12.54
N LEU A 15 -8.90 13.35 -13.82
CA LEU A 15 -8.08 13.81 -14.94
C LEU A 15 -7.75 15.30 -14.86
N LEU A 16 -8.73 16.13 -14.49
CA LEU A 16 -8.56 17.59 -14.41
C LEU A 16 -7.67 17.98 -13.22
N GLY A 17 -7.92 17.43 -12.03
CA GLY A 17 -7.10 17.72 -10.85
C GLY A 17 -5.66 17.23 -11.00
N ASN A 18 -5.46 16.04 -11.59
CA ASN A 18 -4.13 15.51 -11.87
C ASN A 18 -3.40 16.36 -12.92
N SER A 19 -4.08 16.72 -14.01
CA SER A 19 -3.53 17.62 -15.05
C SER A 19 -3.12 18.97 -14.47
N GLN A 20 -3.97 19.55 -13.61
CA GLN A 20 -3.67 20.81 -12.92
C GLN A 20 -2.45 20.68 -12.01
N THR A 21 -2.35 19.59 -11.24
CA THR A 21 -1.19 19.32 -10.38
C THR A 21 0.11 19.20 -11.19
N ILE A 22 0.06 18.52 -12.34
CA ILE A 22 1.21 18.42 -13.26
C ILE A 22 1.58 19.81 -13.79
N LEU A 23 0.61 20.61 -14.22
CA LEU A 23 0.84 21.96 -14.74
C LEU A 23 1.48 22.87 -13.68
N GLU A 24 0.95 22.89 -12.46
CA GLU A 24 1.51 23.69 -11.36
C GLU A 24 2.94 23.27 -11.01
N THR A 25 3.22 21.97 -11.06
CA THR A 25 4.57 21.42 -10.83
C THR A 25 5.52 21.80 -11.97
N ALA A 26 5.04 21.77 -13.22
CA ALA A 26 5.77 22.20 -14.40
C ALA A 26 6.11 23.69 -14.37
N GLN A 27 5.18 24.54 -13.91
CA GLN A 27 5.44 25.97 -13.73
C GLN A 27 6.53 26.22 -12.69
N LYS A 28 6.53 25.48 -11.57
CA LYS A 28 7.60 25.55 -10.56
C LYS A 28 8.94 25.10 -11.15
N ALA A 29 8.97 23.96 -11.84
CA ALA A 29 10.19 23.45 -12.47
C ALA A 29 10.75 24.43 -13.50
N ALA A 30 9.91 25.03 -14.35
CA ALA A 30 10.32 26.04 -15.31
C ALA A 30 10.96 27.27 -14.63
N SER A 31 10.46 27.69 -13.46
CA SER A 31 11.06 28.79 -12.70
C SER A 31 12.48 28.50 -12.18
N GLU A 32 12.86 27.22 -12.11
CA GLU A 32 14.20 26.76 -11.72
C GLU A 32 15.13 26.49 -12.94
N ASN A 33 14.67 26.84 -14.14
CA ASN A 33 15.32 26.58 -15.43
C ASN A 33 15.50 25.08 -15.71
N VAL A 34 14.53 24.26 -15.26
CA VAL A 34 14.47 22.84 -15.61
C VAL A 34 14.12 22.70 -17.09
N ARG A 35 14.80 21.76 -17.76
CA ARG A 35 14.57 21.45 -19.17
C ARG A 35 13.65 20.25 -19.40
N LEU A 36 13.69 19.27 -18.48
CA LEU A 36 12.88 18.06 -18.53
C LEU A 36 12.22 17.80 -17.18
N LEU A 37 10.89 17.63 -17.16
CA LEU A 37 10.13 17.19 -15.99
C LEU A 37 9.64 15.75 -16.17
N LEU A 38 9.88 14.92 -15.16
CA LEU A 38 9.44 13.53 -15.12
C LEU A 38 8.24 13.39 -14.17
N THR A 39 7.14 12.81 -14.61
CA THR A 39 6.01 12.44 -13.74
C THR A 39 5.90 10.91 -13.56
N PRO A 40 5.14 10.41 -12.57
CA PRO A 40 5.00 8.96 -12.38
C PRO A 40 4.26 8.24 -13.52
N GLU A 41 4.35 6.91 -13.51
CA GLU A 41 3.54 6.04 -14.36
C GLU A 41 2.03 6.35 -14.21
N LEU A 42 1.31 6.43 -15.32
CA LEU A 42 -0.12 6.77 -15.37
C LEU A 42 -0.51 8.03 -14.58
N SER A 43 0.40 8.98 -14.37
CA SER A 43 0.18 10.16 -13.53
C SER A 43 -1.05 10.99 -13.88
N LEU A 44 -1.48 11.00 -15.15
CA LEU A 44 -2.66 11.76 -15.57
C LEU A 44 -3.96 11.16 -15.02
N CYS A 45 -4.05 9.83 -14.92
CA CYS A 45 -5.25 9.14 -14.45
C CYS A 45 -5.13 8.52 -13.07
N GLY A 46 -3.92 8.49 -12.50
CA GLY A 46 -3.58 7.77 -11.29
C GLY A 46 -3.43 6.26 -11.50
N TYR A 47 -2.74 5.61 -10.57
CA TYR A 47 -2.47 4.17 -10.60
C TYR A 47 -2.92 3.47 -9.30
N PRO A 48 -3.55 2.28 -9.36
CA PRO A 48 -4.00 1.56 -10.57
C PRO A 48 -5.45 1.90 -10.96
N PRO A 49 -5.75 2.31 -12.21
CA PRO A 49 -7.11 2.71 -12.62
C PRO A 49 -8.09 1.54 -12.79
N ARG A 50 -7.60 0.28 -12.84
CA ARG A 50 -8.41 -0.95 -12.95
C ARG A 50 -9.43 -0.86 -14.11
N ASP A 51 -10.66 -1.33 -13.91
CA ASP A 51 -11.70 -1.41 -14.94
C ASP A 51 -12.22 -0.03 -15.42
N LEU A 52 -11.77 1.11 -14.85
CA LEU A 52 -11.97 2.43 -15.49
C LEU A 52 -11.38 2.45 -16.91
N LEU A 53 -10.34 1.66 -17.15
CA LEU A 53 -9.74 1.47 -18.46
C LEU A 53 -10.69 0.82 -19.48
N LEU A 54 -11.74 0.13 -19.04
CA LEU A 54 -12.73 -0.46 -19.93
C LEU A 54 -13.78 0.55 -20.39
N ASN A 55 -13.76 1.79 -19.86
CA ASN A 55 -14.68 2.86 -20.26
C ASN A 55 -14.08 3.70 -21.40
N PRO A 56 -14.63 3.62 -22.64
CA PRO A 56 -14.09 4.37 -23.77
C PRO A 56 -14.12 5.89 -23.59
N SER A 57 -15.16 6.42 -22.92
CA SER A 57 -15.27 7.86 -22.67
C SER A 57 -14.23 8.35 -21.67
N PHE A 58 -13.79 7.50 -20.74
CA PHE A 58 -12.67 7.84 -19.84
C PHE A 58 -11.35 7.94 -20.60
N ILE A 59 -11.10 7.02 -21.54
CA ILE A 59 -9.91 7.07 -22.40
C ILE A 59 -9.92 8.30 -23.32
N GLU A 60 -11.08 8.65 -23.88
CA GLU A 60 -11.23 9.85 -24.72
C GLU A 60 -11.05 11.15 -23.93
N ALA A 61 -11.61 11.22 -22.72
CA ALA A 61 -11.39 12.35 -21.84
C ALA A 61 -9.90 12.48 -21.46
N MET A 62 -9.23 11.36 -21.18
CA MET A 62 -7.80 11.34 -20.86
C MET A 62 -6.94 11.88 -22.01
N ASP A 63 -7.21 11.46 -23.25
CA ASP A 63 -6.52 11.99 -24.43
C ASP A 63 -6.79 13.49 -24.60
N PHE A 64 -8.05 13.93 -24.51
CA PHE A 64 -8.39 15.35 -24.58
C PHE A 64 -7.66 16.19 -23.52
N THR A 65 -7.65 15.73 -22.26
CA THR A 65 -6.96 16.41 -21.16
C THR A 65 -5.45 16.45 -21.41
N LEU A 66 -4.85 15.38 -21.92
CA LEU A 66 -3.41 15.36 -22.26
C LEU A 66 -3.07 16.39 -23.36
N GLN A 67 -3.88 16.47 -24.41
CA GLN A 67 -3.69 17.45 -25.49
C GLN A 67 -3.85 18.89 -24.99
N GLN A 68 -4.76 19.12 -24.05
CA GLN A 68 -4.94 20.43 -23.44
C GLN A 68 -3.75 20.78 -22.54
N LEU A 69 -3.33 19.85 -21.68
CA LEU A 69 -2.13 20.02 -20.84
C LEU A 69 -0.91 20.37 -21.68
N ALA A 70 -0.70 19.70 -22.81
CA ALA A 70 0.42 19.99 -23.71
C ALA A 70 0.48 21.45 -24.15
N LYS A 71 -0.67 22.10 -24.37
CA LYS A 71 -0.80 23.52 -24.75
C LYS A 71 -0.56 24.48 -23.60
N ASP A 72 -0.94 24.07 -22.39
CA ASP A 72 -0.89 24.92 -21.20
C ASP A 72 0.50 24.91 -20.53
N LEU A 73 1.34 23.93 -20.86
CA LEU A 73 2.69 23.79 -20.34
C LEU A 73 3.64 24.93 -20.78
N PRO A 74 4.66 25.27 -19.96
CA PRO A 74 5.71 26.23 -20.35
C PRO A 74 6.41 25.81 -21.65
N ALA A 75 6.62 26.77 -22.56
CA ALA A 75 7.05 26.47 -23.94
C ALA A 75 8.41 25.76 -24.06
N ASP A 76 9.36 26.10 -23.18
CA ASP A 76 10.75 25.60 -23.21
C ASP A 76 10.96 24.36 -22.33
N LEU A 77 9.91 23.86 -21.66
CA LEU A 77 9.97 22.69 -20.79
C LEU A 77 9.42 21.47 -21.52
N ALA A 78 10.21 20.39 -21.58
CA ALA A 78 9.71 19.07 -21.95
C ALA A 78 9.13 18.39 -20.70
N VAL A 79 7.97 17.74 -20.84
CA VAL A 79 7.33 17.00 -19.75
C VAL A 79 6.99 15.59 -20.21
N LEU A 80 7.44 14.60 -19.45
CA LEU A 80 7.02 13.21 -19.63
C LEU A 80 5.83 12.93 -18.71
N VAL A 81 4.65 12.67 -19.31
CA VAL A 81 3.38 12.45 -18.60
C VAL A 81 2.89 11.03 -18.77
N GLY A 82 2.65 10.31 -17.67
CA GLY A 82 2.02 8.99 -17.70
C GLY A 82 0.56 9.04 -18.11
N THR A 83 0.19 8.21 -19.09
CA THR A 83 -1.13 8.20 -19.74
C THR A 83 -1.46 6.82 -20.34
N VAL A 84 -2.67 6.66 -20.88
CA VAL A 84 -3.10 5.48 -21.63
C VAL A 84 -3.28 5.84 -23.10
N VAL A 85 -2.77 4.99 -23.99
CA VAL A 85 -2.89 5.17 -25.44
C VAL A 85 -3.70 4.02 -26.04
N LYS A 86 -4.64 4.35 -26.95
CA LYS A 86 -5.41 3.33 -27.69
C LYS A 86 -4.50 2.57 -28.65
N ASN A 87 -4.61 1.24 -28.67
CA ASN A 87 -4.03 0.38 -29.69
C ASN A 87 -4.99 0.28 -30.89
N ALA A 88 -4.77 1.10 -31.91
CA ALA A 88 -5.63 1.12 -33.10
C ALA A 88 -5.63 -0.22 -33.87
N ASP A 89 -4.55 -0.99 -33.77
CA ASP A 89 -4.36 -2.24 -34.49
C ASP A 89 -4.82 -3.47 -33.70
N ALA A 90 -5.39 -3.29 -32.50
CA ALA A 90 -5.78 -4.41 -31.61
C ALA A 90 -6.70 -5.41 -32.31
N HIS A 91 -7.69 -4.92 -33.06
CA HIS A 91 -8.65 -5.75 -33.79
C HIS A 91 -8.03 -6.50 -34.99
N VAL A 92 -6.92 -5.99 -35.54
CA VAL A 92 -6.23 -6.57 -36.70
C VAL A 92 -5.16 -7.56 -36.25
N THR A 93 -4.41 -7.22 -35.20
CA THR A 93 -3.26 -8.00 -34.68
C THR A 93 -3.66 -9.04 -33.64
N GLY A 94 -4.86 -8.94 -33.06
CA GLY A 94 -5.33 -9.85 -32.01
C GLY A 94 -4.75 -9.56 -30.63
N GLY A 95 -4.61 -8.28 -30.27
CA GLY A 95 -4.05 -7.80 -29.00
C GLY A 95 -5.05 -7.06 -28.10
N LYS A 96 -4.54 -6.44 -27.03
CA LYS A 96 -5.32 -5.56 -26.14
C LYS A 96 -5.49 -4.17 -26.73
N ASN A 97 -6.58 -3.51 -26.35
CA ASN A 97 -7.00 -2.23 -26.91
C ASN A 97 -6.20 -1.03 -26.41
N LEU A 98 -5.33 -1.20 -25.42
CA LEU A 98 -4.67 -0.09 -24.72
C LEU A 98 -3.19 -0.39 -24.48
N PHE A 99 -2.39 0.65 -24.38
CA PHE A 99 -1.01 0.62 -23.92
C PHE A 99 -0.86 1.47 -22.66
N ASN A 100 -0.19 0.95 -21.64
CA ASN A 100 0.34 1.76 -20.55
C ASN A 100 1.52 2.57 -21.10
N SER A 101 1.41 3.90 -21.06
CA SER A 101 2.28 4.76 -21.86
C SER A 101 2.78 5.99 -21.11
N ILE A 102 3.88 6.55 -21.60
CA ILE A 102 4.33 7.90 -21.26
C ILE A 102 4.29 8.74 -22.53
N ALA A 103 3.78 9.96 -22.44
CA ALA A 103 3.76 10.94 -23.52
C ALA A 103 4.81 12.03 -23.29
N LEU A 104 5.60 12.33 -24.31
CA LEU A 104 6.48 13.52 -24.33
C LEU A 104 5.68 14.72 -24.80
N LEU A 105 5.47 15.68 -23.89
CA LEU A 105 4.82 16.95 -24.17
C LEU A 105 5.88 18.04 -24.30
N GLU A 106 5.88 18.79 -25.40
CA GLU A 106 6.82 19.88 -25.62
C GLU A 106 6.26 20.86 -26.67
N SER A 107 6.48 22.16 -26.46
CA SER A 107 6.08 23.23 -27.41
C SER A 107 4.61 23.14 -27.84
N GLY A 108 3.69 22.90 -26.90
CA GLY A 108 2.26 22.94 -27.16
C GLY A 108 1.64 21.65 -27.72
N GLN A 109 2.41 20.56 -27.86
CA GLN A 109 1.94 19.32 -28.50
C GLN A 109 2.51 18.05 -27.87
N VAL A 110 1.83 16.93 -28.11
CA VAL A 110 2.39 15.59 -27.85
C VAL A 110 3.37 15.25 -28.98
N LYS A 111 4.66 15.07 -28.65
CA LYS A 111 5.73 14.77 -29.62
C LYS A 111 5.84 13.28 -29.91
N GLN A 112 5.73 12.45 -28.89
CA GLN A 112 5.99 11.02 -28.96
C GLN A 112 5.30 10.28 -27.82
N TYR A 113 4.91 9.03 -28.06
CA TYR A 113 4.44 8.10 -27.04
C TYR A 113 5.44 6.96 -26.88
N PHE A 114 5.56 6.48 -25.64
CA PHE A 114 6.38 5.34 -25.26
C PHE A 114 5.50 4.33 -24.55
N HIS A 115 5.64 3.05 -24.88
CA HIS A 115 4.77 1.99 -24.37
C HIS A 115 5.54 1.04 -23.45
N LYS A 116 4.95 0.71 -22.31
CA LYS A 116 5.53 -0.22 -21.32
C LYS A 116 5.71 -1.59 -21.97
N ARG A 117 6.88 -2.21 -21.81
CA ARG A 117 7.24 -3.44 -22.54
C ARG A 117 7.04 -4.68 -21.69
N LEU A 118 7.27 -4.57 -20.38
CA LEU A 118 7.07 -5.65 -19.42
C LEU A 118 5.81 -5.38 -18.59
N LEU A 119 4.81 -6.24 -18.69
CA LEU A 119 3.52 -6.10 -18.03
C LEU A 119 3.40 -7.06 -16.82
N PRO A 120 3.54 -6.58 -15.57
CA PRO A 120 3.45 -7.44 -14.41
C PRO A 120 2.03 -8.00 -14.25
N THR A 121 1.93 -9.30 -13.98
CA THR A 121 0.66 -10.02 -13.73
C THR A 121 0.83 -11.00 -12.57
N TYR A 122 1.24 -10.47 -11.43
CA TYR A 122 1.45 -11.20 -10.18
C TYR A 122 1.16 -10.27 -8.99
N ASP A 123 0.91 -10.88 -7.82
CA ASP A 123 0.55 -10.18 -6.58
C ASP A 123 -0.61 -9.19 -6.80
N VAL A 124 -0.32 -7.89 -6.82
CA VAL A 124 -1.29 -6.80 -6.95
C VAL A 124 -1.51 -6.31 -8.38
N PHE A 125 -0.71 -6.80 -9.32
CA PHE A 125 -0.73 -6.37 -10.72
C PHE A 125 -1.55 -7.32 -11.60
N ASP A 126 -2.40 -6.76 -12.45
CA ASP A 126 -3.16 -7.47 -13.48
C ASP A 126 -3.04 -6.74 -14.83
N GLU A 127 -1.86 -6.22 -15.19
CA GLU A 127 -1.72 -5.34 -16.36
C GLU A 127 -2.06 -6.02 -17.69
N ASN A 128 -1.78 -7.33 -17.83
CA ASN A 128 -2.19 -8.12 -19.01
C ASN A 128 -3.72 -8.22 -19.18
N ARG A 129 -4.52 -7.84 -18.17
CA ARG A 129 -5.97 -7.68 -18.34
C ARG A 129 -6.27 -6.55 -19.32
N TYR A 130 -5.55 -5.44 -19.19
CA TYR A 130 -5.87 -4.15 -19.80
C TYR A 130 -4.96 -3.75 -20.97
N PHE A 131 -3.67 -4.06 -20.88
CA PHE A 131 -2.65 -3.49 -21.74
C PHE A 131 -1.97 -4.52 -22.64
N GLU A 132 -1.57 -4.07 -23.82
CA GLU A 132 -0.67 -4.76 -24.74
C GLU A 132 0.77 -4.32 -24.45
N PRO A 133 1.78 -5.21 -24.50
CA PRO A 133 3.18 -4.80 -24.34
C PRO A 133 3.69 -4.00 -25.55
N GLY A 134 4.49 -2.98 -25.27
CA GLY A 134 5.29 -2.29 -26.28
C GLY A 134 6.39 -3.18 -26.86
N LEU A 135 6.62 -3.08 -28.17
CA LEU A 135 7.61 -3.92 -28.87
C LEU A 135 8.97 -3.24 -29.04
N ASN A 136 8.99 -1.90 -29.12
CA ASN A 136 10.18 -1.13 -29.44
C ASN A 136 10.87 -0.60 -28.18
N ALA A 137 12.19 -0.39 -28.26
CA ALA A 137 12.91 0.36 -27.24
C ALA A 137 12.47 1.84 -27.24
N ASN A 138 12.22 2.39 -26.06
CA ASN A 138 11.66 3.72 -25.87
C ASN A 138 12.79 4.74 -25.64
N TYR A 139 13.01 5.67 -26.58
CA TYR A 139 13.98 6.77 -26.40
C TYR A 139 13.60 8.01 -27.21
N PHE A 140 14.15 9.16 -26.82
CA PHE A 140 14.05 10.43 -27.54
C PHE A 140 15.35 11.23 -27.44
N ILE A 141 15.45 12.32 -28.18
CA ILE A 141 16.58 13.25 -28.13
C ILE A 141 16.07 14.60 -27.64
N LEU A 142 16.72 15.16 -26.62
CA LEU A 142 16.45 16.47 -26.06
C LEU A 142 17.79 17.22 -25.97
N ASP A 143 17.91 18.37 -26.63
CA ASP A 143 19.12 19.21 -26.65
C ASP A 143 20.43 18.39 -26.83
N GLU A 144 20.46 17.50 -27.85
CA GLU A 144 21.59 16.60 -28.16
C GLU A 144 21.87 15.47 -27.17
N ILE A 145 21.04 15.30 -26.15
CA ILE A 145 21.09 14.19 -25.19
C ILE A 145 20.07 13.12 -25.59
N LYS A 146 20.54 11.90 -25.80
CA LYS A 146 19.71 10.74 -26.12
C LYS A 146 19.22 10.08 -24.83
N ILE A 147 17.95 10.27 -24.50
CA ILE A 147 17.36 9.81 -23.24
C ILE A 147 16.57 8.52 -23.49
N GLY A 148 16.98 7.44 -22.83
CA GLY A 148 16.25 6.18 -22.78
C GLY A 148 15.14 6.24 -21.74
N LEU A 149 14.00 5.61 -22.03
CA LEU A 149 12.82 5.62 -21.17
C LEU A 149 12.38 4.19 -20.86
N THR A 150 12.09 3.94 -19.60
CA THR A 150 11.50 2.69 -19.12
C THR A 150 10.29 2.99 -18.24
N ILE A 151 9.33 2.08 -18.15
CA ILE A 151 8.14 2.26 -17.31
C ILE A 151 8.10 1.13 -16.28
N CYS A 152 8.26 1.48 -15.01
CA CYS A 152 8.20 0.56 -13.86
C CYS A 152 8.92 -0.78 -14.08
N GLU A 153 8.15 -1.85 -14.30
CA GLU A 153 8.60 -3.24 -14.50
C GLU A 153 9.70 -3.40 -15.56
N ASP A 154 9.80 -2.49 -16.54
CA ASP A 154 10.83 -2.50 -17.58
C ASP A 154 12.28 -2.54 -17.02
N LEU A 155 12.51 -2.08 -15.78
CA LEU A 155 13.83 -2.15 -15.12
C LEU A 155 14.13 -3.48 -14.42
N TRP A 156 13.14 -4.34 -14.22
CA TRP A 156 13.24 -5.46 -13.28
C TRP A 156 13.82 -6.73 -13.90
N ASN A 157 14.07 -6.77 -15.21
CA ASN A 157 14.56 -7.97 -15.89
C ASN A 157 16.09 -8.01 -16.06
N ASN A 158 16.83 -8.08 -14.94
CA ASN A 158 18.28 -8.22 -14.91
C ASN A 158 18.71 -9.59 -14.35
N GLU A 159 19.18 -10.49 -15.21
CA GLU A 159 19.52 -11.86 -14.83
C GLU A 159 20.73 -11.97 -13.88
N ASP A 160 21.69 -11.05 -14.00
CA ASP A 160 22.87 -11.01 -13.13
C ASP A 160 22.50 -10.62 -11.70
N PHE A 161 21.54 -9.72 -11.53
CA PHE A 161 21.05 -9.30 -10.22
C PHE A 161 20.14 -10.35 -9.57
N TRP A 162 19.18 -10.90 -10.34
CA TRP A 162 18.17 -11.82 -9.80
C TRP A 162 18.60 -13.29 -9.80
N GLY A 163 19.68 -13.64 -10.49
CA GLY A 163 20.12 -15.02 -10.74
C GLY A 163 19.17 -15.82 -11.63
N LYS A 164 18.16 -15.15 -12.22
CA LYS A 164 17.16 -15.74 -13.11
C LYS A 164 16.55 -14.65 -14.00
N ARG A 165 15.90 -15.09 -15.08
CA ARG A 165 15.18 -14.21 -16.00
C ARG A 165 13.68 -14.44 -15.92
N SER A 166 12.90 -13.36 -15.78
CA SER A 166 11.43 -13.41 -15.72
C SER A 166 10.77 -13.10 -17.06
N TYR A 167 11.45 -12.38 -17.96
CA TYR A 167 10.92 -11.98 -19.27
C TYR A 167 11.89 -12.25 -20.41
N ALA A 168 11.39 -12.53 -21.60
CA ALA A 168 12.23 -12.81 -22.78
C ALA A 168 12.97 -11.58 -23.36
N VAL A 169 12.60 -10.37 -22.94
CA VAL A 169 13.16 -9.10 -23.44
C VAL A 169 13.75 -8.32 -22.26
N ASN A 170 14.89 -7.65 -22.46
CA ASN A 170 15.52 -6.78 -21.45
C ASN A 170 15.55 -5.33 -21.96
N PRO A 171 14.59 -4.47 -21.52
CA PRO A 171 14.51 -3.09 -21.98
C PRO A 171 15.76 -2.26 -21.71
N ILE A 172 16.44 -2.44 -20.58
CA ILE A 172 17.67 -1.70 -20.26
C ILE A 172 18.78 -2.08 -21.23
N ALA A 173 18.96 -3.37 -21.49
CA ALA A 173 19.99 -3.84 -22.42
C ALA A 173 19.74 -3.32 -23.85
N ASP A 174 18.49 -3.28 -24.30
CA ASP A 174 18.14 -2.72 -25.60
C ASP A 174 18.47 -1.22 -25.69
N LEU A 175 18.20 -0.45 -24.62
CA LEU A 175 18.56 0.97 -24.55
C LEU A 175 20.08 1.18 -24.53
N SER A 176 20.81 0.33 -23.81
CA SER A 176 22.29 0.38 -23.78
C SER A 176 22.88 0.08 -25.15
N ASN A 177 22.35 -0.91 -25.87
CA ASN A 177 22.75 -1.21 -27.26
C ASN A 177 22.49 -0.04 -28.23
N LEU A 178 21.49 0.79 -27.93
CA LEU A 178 21.21 2.01 -28.69
C LEU A 178 22.14 3.17 -28.31
N GLY A 179 22.98 3.03 -27.29
CA GLY A 179 23.91 4.08 -26.84
C GLY A 179 23.19 5.33 -26.35
N VAL A 180 22.19 5.16 -25.48
CA VAL A 180 21.56 6.30 -24.77
C VAL A 180 22.56 6.94 -23.80
N ASP A 181 22.40 8.22 -23.51
CA ASP A 181 23.26 8.95 -22.57
C ASP A 181 22.79 8.80 -21.11
N LEU A 182 21.47 8.68 -20.91
CA LEU A 182 20.80 8.63 -19.61
C LEU A 182 19.54 7.77 -19.74
N ILE A 183 19.19 7.02 -18.69
CA ILE A 183 17.91 6.30 -18.61
C ILE A 183 17.01 6.97 -17.57
N VAL A 184 15.76 7.23 -17.94
CA VAL A 184 14.70 7.64 -17.01
C VAL A 184 13.69 6.51 -16.85
N ASN A 185 13.26 6.29 -15.61
CA ASN A 185 12.21 5.34 -15.28
C ASN A 185 11.07 6.02 -14.56
N LEU A 186 9.85 5.79 -15.06
CA LEU A 186 8.64 6.39 -14.55
C LEU A 186 7.79 5.26 -13.97
N SER A 187 7.56 5.31 -12.66
CA SER A 187 7.02 4.20 -11.87
C SER A 187 5.82 4.57 -11.03
N ALA A 188 4.91 3.62 -10.88
CA ALA A 188 3.99 3.53 -9.75
C ALA A 188 4.31 2.21 -9.02
N SER A 189 5.42 2.19 -8.29
CA SER A 189 5.88 1.03 -7.55
C SER A 189 5.32 1.04 -6.13
N PRO A 190 4.41 0.11 -5.78
CA PRO A 190 3.81 0.09 -4.45
C PRO A 190 4.85 -0.26 -3.39
N TYR A 191 4.65 0.28 -2.21
CA TYR A 191 5.42 0.09 -1.00
C TYR A 191 5.32 -1.35 -0.50
N THR A 192 6.46 -1.88 -0.06
CA THR A 192 6.56 -2.95 0.93
C THR A 192 7.74 -2.64 1.84
N VAL A 193 7.76 -3.14 3.07
CA VAL A 193 8.87 -2.93 4.02
C VAL A 193 10.21 -3.26 3.36
N GLY A 194 11.18 -2.34 3.46
CA GLY A 194 12.53 -2.53 2.95
C GLY A 194 12.67 -2.44 1.42
N LYS A 195 11.59 -2.21 0.66
CA LYS A 195 11.62 -2.21 -0.81
C LYS A 195 12.52 -1.12 -1.38
N GLN A 196 12.68 0.01 -0.69
CA GLN A 196 13.59 1.06 -1.16
C GLN A 196 15.03 0.58 -1.28
N LYS A 197 15.52 -0.17 -0.29
CA LYS A 197 16.88 -0.73 -0.31
C LYS A 197 17.06 -1.68 -1.51
N LEU A 198 16.04 -2.45 -1.83
CA LEU A 198 16.02 -3.35 -2.98
C LEU A 198 16.04 -2.57 -4.32
N ARG A 199 15.21 -1.53 -4.46
CA ARG A 199 15.19 -0.67 -5.65
C ARG A 199 16.55 -0.03 -5.87
N GLU A 200 17.15 0.53 -4.83
CA GLU A 200 18.47 1.16 -4.89
C GLU A 200 19.55 0.15 -5.32
N ALA A 201 19.65 -1.00 -4.64
CA ALA A 201 20.61 -2.04 -5.01
C ALA A 201 20.47 -2.49 -6.47
N MET A 202 19.24 -2.67 -6.95
CA MET A 202 18.95 -3.05 -8.34
C MET A 202 19.41 -1.99 -9.36
N LEU A 203 19.17 -0.71 -9.07
CA LEU A 203 19.54 0.38 -9.99
C LEU A 203 21.02 0.71 -9.93
N GLN A 204 21.65 0.64 -8.75
CA GLN A 204 23.10 0.78 -8.63
C GLN A 204 23.81 -0.31 -9.45
N HIS A 205 23.36 -1.56 -9.33
CA HIS A 205 23.88 -2.66 -10.13
C HIS A 205 23.67 -2.44 -11.64
N SER A 206 22.47 -2.02 -12.05
CA SER A 206 22.18 -1.79 -13.47
C SER A 206 22.97 -0.61 -14.05
N ALA A 207 23.12 0.48 -13.29
CA ALA A 207 23.89 1.65 -13.72
C ALA A 207 25.36 1.31 -13.97
N VAL A 208 25.98 0.53 -13.07
CA VAL A 208 27.36 0.07 -13.22
C VAL A 208 27.52 -0.89 -14.39
N ASN A 209 26.61 -1.88 -14.52
CA ASN A 209 26.72 -2.89 -15.57
C ASN A 209 26.55 -2.31 -16.97
N PHE A 210 25.56 -1.44 -17.15
CA PHE A 210 25.25 -0.83 -18.46
C PHE A 210 25.98 0.49 -18.70
N LYS A 211 26.68 1.04 -17.69
CA LYS A 211 27.41 2.31 -17.73
C LYS A 211 26.53 3.50 -18.15
N HIS A 212 25.30 3.51 -17.65
CA HIS A 212 24.36 4.60 -17.86
C HIS A 212 23.85 5.10 -16.52
N PRO A 213 23.80 6.43 -16.30
CA PRO A 213 23.10 6.96 -15.16
C PRO A 213 21.60 6.64 -15.28
N VAL A 214 20.92 6.55 -14.14
CA VAL A 214 19.49 6.23 -14.08
C VAL A 214 18.77 7.18 -13.14
N ILE A 215 17.69 7.80 -13.62
CA ILE A 215 16.74 8.55 -12.78
C ILE A 215 15.48 7.71 -12.61
N TYR A 216 15.05 7.51 -11.37
CA TYR A 216 13.87 6.75 -11.00
C TYR A 216 12.82 7.67 -10.34
N THR A 217 11.69 7.83 -11.03
CA THR A 217 10.53 8.61 -10.58
C THR A 217 9.46 7.68 -10.09
N ASN A 218 8.97 7.86 -8.86
CA ASN A 218 7.92 7.04 -8.29
C ASN A 218 6.72 7.87 -7.82
N GLN A 219 5.53 7.30 -7.94
CA GLN A 219 4.31 7.83 -7.34
C GLN A 219 4.42 7.85 -5.80
N ILE A 220 3.70 8.77 -5.15
CA ILE A 220 3.35 8.67 -3.72
C ILE A 220 1.84 8.56 -3.50
N GLY A 221 1.45 8.12 -2.30
CA GLY A 221 0.08 8.19 -1.82
C GLY A 221 -0.57 6.84 -1.59
N GLY A 222 -1.68 6.82 -0.87
CA GLY A 222 -2.53 5.64 -0.69
C GLY A 222 -3.64 5.58 -1.74
N ASN A 223 -3.90 4.40 -2.29
CA ASN A 223 -5.05 4.13 -3.15
C ASN A 223 -5.58 2.71 -2.89
N ASP A 224 -6.82 2.62 -2.44
CA ASP A 224 -7.44 1.39 -1.94
C ASP A 224 -6.54 0.67 -0.91
N ASP A 225 -6.04 -0.50 -1.27
CA ASP A 225 -5.15 -1.37 -0.49
C ASP A 225 -3.66 -1.02 -0.64
N LEU A 226 -3.28 -0.27 -1.68
CA LEU A 226 -1.89 0.03 -2.00
C LEU A 226 -1.43 1.36 -1.41
N ILE A 227 -0.17 1.38 -0.98
CA ILE A 227 0.54 2.60 -0.60
C ILE A 227 1.72 2.75 -1.58
N PHE A 228 1.98 3.96 -2.03
CA PHE A 228 3.15 4.33 -2.82
C PHE A 228 4.02 5.25 -1.97
N ASP A 229 5.28 4.87 -1.78
CA ASP A 229 6.21 5.52 -0.86
C ASP A 229 6.96 6.70 -1.49
N GLY A 230 6.90 6.85 -2.81
CA GLY A 230 7.73 7.79 -3.54
C GLY A 230 9.18 7.35 -3.48
N ARG A 231 9.98 8.12 -2.72
CA ARG A 231 11.43 7.93 -2.60
C ARG A 231 12.10 7.87 -3.97
N SER A 232 11.64 8.72 -4.88
CA SER A 232 12.28 8.92 -6.18
C SER A 232 13.76 9.21 -5.97
N PHE A 233 14.62 8.68 -6.82
CA PHE A 233 16.06 8.77 -6.62
C PHE A 233 16.80 8.70 -7.95
N ALA A 234 18.10 9.01 -7.92
CA ALA A 234 18.93 8.92 -9.10
C ALA A 234 20.31 8.36 -8.75
N VAL A 235 20.88 7.61 -9.69
CA VAL A 235 22.20 6.98 -9.59
C VAL A 235 23.08 7.39 -10.77
N ASN A 236 24.34 7.71 -10.50
CA ASN A 236 25.33 7.99 -11.52
C ASN A 236 25.88 6.69 -12.15
N GLN A 237 26.76 6.80 -13.15
CA GLN A 237 27.35 5.63 -13.82
C GLN A 237 28.21 4.75 -12.89
N GLN A 238 28.68 5.28 -11.77
CA GLN A 238 29.44 4.52 -10.76
C GLN A 238 28.54 3.82 -9.74
N GLY A 239 27.22 3.98 -9.85
CA GLY A 239 26.24 3.40 -8.93
C GLY A 239 26.13 4.14 -7.60
N GLU A 240 26.57 5.40 -7.54
CA GLU A 240 26.40 6.24 -6.35
C GLU A 240 25.02 6.91 -6.39
N ILE A 241 24.35 6.98 -5.25
CA ILE A 241 23.06 7.67 -5.12
C ILE A 241 23.34 9.17 -5.06
N ILE A 242 23.01 9.89 -6.14
CA ILE A 242 23.26 11.33 -6.26
C ILE A 242 22.08 12.16 -5.80
N CYS A 243 20.87 11.61 -5.76
CA CYS A 243 19.67 12.30 -5.29
C CYS A 243 18.67 11.30 -4.69
N ARG A 244 17.93 11.72 -3.66
CA ARG A 244 16.79 11.00 -3.10
C ARG A 244 15.73 11.97 -2.58
N ALA A 245 14.50 11.85 -3.10
CA ALA A 245 13.32 12.58 -2.65
C ALA A 245 12.81 12.05 -1.30
N LYS A 246 11.97 12.83 -0.62
CA LYS A 246 11.39 12.45 0.68
C LYS A 246 10.52 11.19 0.56
N GLY A 247 10.51 10.36 1.60
CA GLY A 247 9.53 9.28 1.74
C GLY A 247 8.14 9.80 2.10
N PHE A 248 7.10 9.15 1.55
CA PHE A 248 5.69 9.34 1.92
C PHE A 248 5.18 10.80 1.85
N LYS A 249 5.82 11.64 1.02
CA LYS A 249 5.48 13.05 0.82
C LYS A 249 5.60 13.43 -0.65
N ALA A 250 4.70 14.27 -1.15
CA ALA A 250 4.88 14.89 -2.45
C ALA A 250 6.15 15.77 -2.41
N ASP A 251 6.93 15.75 -3.49
CA ASP A 251 8.21 16.46 -3.55
C ASP A 251 8.53 16.80 -5.01
N LEU A 252 9.36 17.84 -5.20
CA LEU A 252 9.95 18.20 -6.48
C LEU A 252 11.45 18.29 -6.26
N VAL A 253 12.21 17.37 -6.86
CA VAL A 253 13.67 17.34 -6.76
C VAL A 253 14.29 17.57 -8.12
N VAL A 254 15.37 18.35 -8.17
CA VAL A 254 16.10 18.66 -9.40
C VAL A 254 17.46 18.00 -9.36
N VAL A 255 17.81 17.32 -10.44
CA VAL A 255 19.12 16.74 -10.71
C VAL A 255 19.73 17.37 -11.95
N GLU A 256 21.05 17.45 -11.98
CA GLU A 256 21.78 18.02 -13.11
C GLU A 256 22.56 16.94 -13.84
N PHE A 257 22.36 16.87 -15.15
CA PHE A 257 23.13 16.02 -16.05
C PHE A 257 24.24 16.85 -16.70
N ASP A 258 25.48 16.44 -16.48
CA ASP A 258 26.68 17.05 -17.06
C ASP A 258 26.87 16.56 -18.50
N GLU A 259 26.74 17.46 -19.47
CA GLU A 259 26.83 17.12 -20.90
C GLU A 259 28.24 16.77 -21.37
N ILE A 260 29.27 17.17 -20.61
CA ILE A 260 30.68 16.87 -20.91
C ILE A 260 31.04 15.51 -20.33
N GLN A 261 30.74 15.28 -19.05
CA GLN A 261 31.02 14.01 -18.38
C GLN A 261 30.02 12.91 -18.77
N ARG A 262 28.87 13.29 -19.32
CA ARG A 262 27.74 12.41 -19.65
C ARG A 262 27.23 11.64 -18.44
N ASP A 263 27.21 12.28 -17.28
CA ASP A 263 26.81 11.68 -16.00
C ASP A 263 25.99 12.65 -15.13
N LEU A 264 25.39 12.13 -14.06
CA LEU A 264 24.61 12.91 -13.10
C LEU A 264 25.50 13.49 -12.00
N GLN A 265 25.27 14.77 -11.69
CA GLN A 265 25.96 15.48 -10.63
C GLN A 265 25.27 15.26 -9.28
N LEU A 266 26.07 15.36 -8.20
CA LEU A 266 25.57 15.24 -6.82
C LEU A 266 24.50 16.29 -6.54
N GLY A 267 23.32 15.84 -6.12
CA GLY A 267 22.19 16.64 -5.70
C GLY A 267 21.86 16.44 -4.21
N SER A 268 20.60 16.68 -3.86
CA SER A 268 20.10 16.48 -2.50
C SER A 268 19.68 15.03 -2.25
N VAL A 269 20.17 14.44 -1.16
CA VAL A 269 19.83 13.09 -0.73
C VAL A 269 19.08 13.17 0.58
N SER A 270 17.77 12.90 0.55
CA SER A 270 16.96 12.77 1.76
C SER A 270 17.46 11.61 2.62
N PRO A 271 17.45 11.74 3.96
CA PRO A 271 17.85 10.66 4.85
C PRO A 271 16.93 9.45 4.67
N ALA A 272 17.48 8.27 4.88
CA ALA A 272 16.68 7.06 5.02
C ALA A 272 15.97 7.06 6.38
N ASP A 273 14.90 6.29 6.49
CA ASP A 273 14.22 6.06 7.78
C ASP A 273 15.18 5.39 8.77
N GLU A 274 15.02 5.71 10.05
CA GLU A 274 15.85 5.20 11.14
C GLU A 274 15.63 3.70 11.37
N SER A 275 14.43 3.20 11.05
CA SER A 275 14.04 1.80 11.25
C SER A 275 12.91 1.37 10.31
N GLU A 276 12.68 0.04 10.22
CA GLU A 276 11.50 -0.52 9.54
C GLU A 276 10.19 -0.09 10.22
N ASP A 277 10.18 0.09 11.54
CA ASP A 277 8.98 0.51 12.28
C ASP A 277 8.60 1.95 11.93
N GLU A 278 9.57 2.84 11.75
CA GLU A 278 9.32 4.19 11.23
C GLU A 278 8.73 4.14 9.81
N GLU A 279 9.33 3.34 8.93
CA GLU A 279 8.87 3.17 7.55
C GLU A 279 7.42 2.66 7.50
N ILE A 280 7.09 1.64 8.29
CA ILE A 280 5.72 1.08 8.38
C ILE A 280 4.76 2.13 8.96
N TRP A 281 5.15 2.82 10.02
CA TRP A 281 4.32 3.85 10.63
C TRP A 281 3.94 4.95 9.62
N GLN A 282 4.93 5.49 8.90
CA GLN A 282 4.69 6.52 7.88
C GLN A 282 3.80 6.01 6.75
N ALA A 283 3.98 4.75 6.32
CA ALA A 283 3.14 4.12 5.31
C ALA A 283 1.67 4.01 5.75
N LEU A 284 1.42 3.51 6.96
CA LEU A 284 0.07 3.34 7.50
C LEU A 284 -0.64 4.68 7.73
N VAL A 285 0.08 5.69 8.22
CA VAL A 285 -0.43 7.05 8.38
C VAL A 285 -0.82 7.66 7.04
N LEU A 286 0.02 7.53 6.00
CA LEU A 286 -0.29 7.99 4.65
C LEU A 286 -1.49 7.23 4.07
N GLY A 287 -1.52 5.90 4.21
CA GLY A 287 -2.61 5.05 3.70
C GLY A 287 -3.97 5.42 4.30
N VAL A 288 -4.04 5.62 5.62
CA VAL A 288 -5.28 6.06 6.29
C VAL A 288 -5.70 7.45 5.81
N LYS A 289 -4.76 8.40 5.79
CA LYS A 289 -5.04 9.78 5.37
C LYS A 289 -5.60 9.83 3.96
N ASP A 290 -4.94 9.19 3.01
CA ASP A 290 -5.31 9.24 1.61
C ASP A 290 -6.59 8.47 1.31
N TYR A 291 -6.80 7.29 1.91
CA TYR A 291 -8.05 6.54 1.73
C TYR A 291 -9.25 7.37 2.16
N ILE A 292 -9.16 8.03 3.33
CA ILE A 292 -10.24 8.88 3.86
C ILE A 292 -10.50 10.07 2.95
N GLN A 293 -9.45 10.80 2.56
CA GLN A 293 -9.59 12.00 1.73
C GLN A 293 -10.10 11.66 0.32
N LYS A 294 -9.53 10.64 -0.32
CA LYS A 294 -9.90 10.21 -1.68
C LYS A 294 -11.27 9.55 -1.74
N CYS A 295 -11.75 8.96 -0.64
CA CYS A 295 -13.14 8.49 -0.51
C CYS A 295 -14.10 9.57 0.04
N HIS A 296 -13.67 10.83 0.13
CA HIS A 296 -14.48 11.98 0.58
C HIS A 296 -15.02 11.89 2.02
N PHE A 297 -14.34 11.13 2.89
CA PHE A 297 -14.56 11.17 4.32
C PHE A 297 -13.69 12.26 4.96
N SER A 298 -14.11 12.74 6.13
CA SER A 298 -13.34 13.69 6.94
C SER A 298 -13.10 13.21 8.37
N LYS A 299 -13.82 12.17 8.81
CA LYS A 299 -13.78 11.65 10.18
C LYS A 299 -13.90 10.14 10.20
N VAL A 300 -13.38 9.54 11.25
CA VAL A 300 -13.42 8.09 11.49
C VAL A 300 -14.10 7.75 12.80
N VAL A 301 -14.63 6.53 12.85
CA VAL A 301 -15.06 5.88 14.07
C VAL A 301 -14.32 4.56 14.24
N LEU A 302 -13.96 4.20 15.48
CA LEU A 302 -13.40 2.89 15.80
C LEU A 302 -13.75 2.45 17.22
N GLY A 303 -13.73 1.14 17.43
CA GLY A 303 -13.87 0.53 18.75
C GLY A 303 -12.53 0.52 19.50
N LEU A 304 -12.52 0.93 20.76
CA LEU A 304 -11.39 0.73 21.67
C LEU A 304 -11.67 -0.43 22.61
N SER A 305 -10.92 -1.53 22.45
CA SER A 305 -11.05 -2.70 23.32
C SER A 305 -10.16 -2.64 24.55
N GLY A 306 -9.18 -1.72 24.57
CA GLY A 306 -8.07 -1.73 25.53
C GLY A 306 -6.95 -2.70 25.13
N GLY A 307 -7.07 -3.38 23.99
CA GLY A 307 -6.01 -4.21 23.40
C GLY A 307 -5.09 -3.43 22.47
N VAL A 308 -3.91 -4.01 22.19
CA VAL A 308 -2.83 -3.37 21.42
C VAL A 308 -3.23 -3.00 20.00
N ASP A 309 -4.06 -3.80 19.33
CA ASP A 309 -4.44 -3.55 17.93
C ASP A 309 -5.28 -2.28 17.79
N SER A 310 -6.34 -2.15 18.60
CA SER A 310 -7.16 -0.94 18.61
C SER A 310 -6.38 0.29 19.07
N ALA A 311 -5.38 0.10 19.94
CA ALA A 311 -4.53 1.19 20.39
C ALA A 311 -3.62 1.72 19.28
N LEU A 312 -2.99 0.82 18.51
CA LEU A 312 -2.20 1.19 17.34
C LEU A 312 -3.05 1.89 16.27
N VAL A 313 -4.24 1.36 15.95
CA VAL A 313 -5.12 1.98 14.95
C VAL A 313 -5.59 3.36 15.39
N ALA A 314 -5.90 3.57 16.67
CA ALA A 314 -6.24 4.88 17.20
C ALA A 314 -5.09 5.87 17.03
N ALA A 315 -3.86 5.47 17.36
CA ALA A 315 -2.68 6.31 17.20
C ALA A 315 -2.42 6.68 15.74
N ILE A 316 -2.52 5.70 14.81
CA ILE A 316 -2.38 5.94 13.36
C ILE A 316 -3.46 6.91 12.88
N ALA A 317 -4.73 6.69 13.25
CA ALA A 317 -5.84 7.56 12.86
C ALA A 317 -5.66 8.99 13.37
N THR A 318 -5.21 9.16 14.61
CA THR A 318 -4.92 10.46 15.20
C THR A 318 -3.78 11.17 14.47
N ALA A 319 -2.71 10.45 14.10
CA ALA A 319 -1.60 11.01 13.34
C ALA A 319 -2.01 11.38 11.89
N ALA A 320 -2.89 10.59 11.27
CA ALA A 320 -3.36 10.82 9.91
C ALA A 320 -4.33 11.99 9.77
N LEU A 321 -5.23 12.17 10.76
CA LEU A 321 -6.39 13.05 10.62
C LEU A 321 -6.48 14.18 11.65
N GLY A 322 -5.69 14.12 12.73
CA GLY A 322 -5.88 14.97 13.90
C GLY A 322 -6.93 14.41 14.87
N LYS A 323 -6.72 14.66 16.15
CA LYS A 323 -7.52 14.11 17.27
C LYS A 323 -9.01 14.46 17.22
N GLU A 324 -9.36 15.60 16.65
CA GLU A 324 -10.73 16.10 16.49
C GLU A 324 -11.56 15.33 15.45
N ASN A 325 -10.89 14.54 14.60
CA ASN A 325 -11.48 13.76 13.53
C ASN A 325 -11.54 12.26 13.84
N VAL A 326 -11.15 11.86 15.05
CA VAL A 326 -11.16 10.46 15.53
C VAL A 326 -12.21 10.28 16.62
N PHE A 327 -13.21 9.45 16.35
CA PHE A 327 -14.29 9.13 17.28
C PHE A 327 -14.11 7.71 17.84
N CYS A 328 -13.82 7.58 19.13
CA CYS A 328 -13.56 6.29 19.76
C CYS A 328 -14.70 5.85 20.67
N VAL A 329 -15.06 4.56 20.57
CA VAL A 329 -16.15 3.97 21.36
C VAL A 329 -15.66 2.73 22.10
N LEU A 330 -15.76 2.75 23.42
CA LEU A 330 -15.58 1.59 24.27
C LEU A 330 -16.94 0.89 24.42
N MET A 331 -16.98 -0.43 24.23
CA MET A 331 -18.22 -1.20 24.28
C MET A 331 -18.10 -2.41 25.22
N PRO A 332 -18.00 -2.17 26.54
CA PRO A 332 -17.74 -3.22 27.52
C PRO A 332 -18.92 -4.18 27.62
N SER A 333 -18.62 -5.47 27.73
CA SER A 333 -19.57 -6.51 28.12
C SER A 333 -19.47 -6.77 29.62
N PRO A 334 -20.37 -7.58 30.22
CA PRO A 334 -20.22 -8.04 31.60
C PRO A 334 -18.92 -8.81 31.87
N TYR A 335 -18.23 -9.29 30.83
CA TYR A 335 -16.95 -10.01 30.93
C TYR A 335 -15.73 -9.10 30.77
N SER A 336 -15.92 -7.84 30.35
CA SER A 336 -14.81 -6.92 30.14
C SER A 336 -14.11 -6.58 31.44
N SER A 337 -12.78 -6.64 31.44
CA SER A 337 -12.00 -6.35 32.64
C SER A 337 -11.96 -4.85 32.93
N GLN A 338 -11.91 -4.48 34.21
CA GLN A 338 -11.78 -3.08 34.62
C GLN A 338 -10.50 -2.45 34.05
N HIS A 339 -9.43 -3.24 33.96
CA HIS A 339 -8.15 -2.81 33.39
C HIS A 339 -8.29 -2.48 31.89
N SER A 340 -8.98 -3.31 31.09
CA SER A 340 -9.19 -3.02 29.66
C SER A 340 -9.95 -1.70 29.43
N ILE A 341 -10.94 -1.39 30.28
CA ILE A 341 -11.66 -0.10 30.22
C ILE A 341 -10.72 1.05 30.61
N SER A 342 -9.99 0.92 31.71
CA SER A 342 -9.05 1.95 32.18
C SER A 342 -7.92 2.22 31.17
N ASP A 343 -7.36 1.17 30.55
CA ASP A 343 -6.33 1.28 29.52
C ASP A 343 -6.84 2.03 28.29
N ALA A 344 -8.05 1.72 27.83
CA ALA A 344 -8.66 2.39 26.67
C ALA A 344 -8.97 3.87 26.95
N LEU A 345 -9.37 4.22 28.17
CA LEU A 345 -9.57 5.61 28.57
C LEU A 345 -8.23 6.37 28.68
N ALA A 346 -7.21 5.75 29.29
CA ALA A 346 -5.88 6.34 29.39
C ALA A 346 -5.26 6.60 28.00
N LEU A 347 -5.40 5.66 27.07
CA LEU A 347 -5.02 5.86 25.67
C LEU A 347 -5.76 7.06 25.05
N GLY A 348 -7.07 7.16 25.30
CA GLY A 348 -7.89 8.26 24.82
C GLY A 348 -7.38 9.63 25.31
N GLU A 349 -7.01 9.70 26.59
CA GLU A 349 -6.40 10.89 27.21
C GLU A 349 -5.02 11.21 26.61
N ASN A 350 -4.15 10.21 26.47
CA ASN A 350 -2.80 10.38 25.90
C ASN A 350 -2.84 10.92 24.47
N LEU A 351 -3.76 10.41 23.64
CA LEU A 351 -3.97 10.87 22.26
C LEU A 351 -4.80 12.17 22.17
N GLY A 352 -5.41 12.60 23.29
CA GLY A 352 -6.32 13.74 23.34
C GLY A 352 -7.60 13.55 22.51
N ILE A 353 -8.01 12.30 22.27
CA ILE A 353 -9.21 11.95 21.50
C ILE A 353 -10.41 11.80 22.42
N LYS A 354 -11.59 12.09 21.88
CA LYS A 354 -12.83 11.93 22.64
C LYS A 354 -13.27 10.47 22.64
N THR A 355 -13.46 9.92 23.84
CA THR A 355 -13.97 8.56 24.04
C THR A 355 -15.42 8.56 24.51
N HIS A 356 -16.19 7.59 24.02
CA HIS A 356 -17.57 7.32 24.43
C HIS A 356 -17.68 5.90 24.96
N ILE A 357 -18.54 5.65 25.95
CA ILE A 357 -18.77 4.31 26.50
C ILE A 357 -20.21 3.89 26.22
N LEU A 358 -20.39 2.75 25.57
CA LEU A 358 -21.68 2.12 25.27
C LEU A 358 -21.66 0.66 25.75
N PRO A 359 -22.02 0.37 27.01
CA PRO A 359 -22.07 -1.00 27.52
C PRO A 359 -23.05 -1.85 26.72
N ILE A 360 -22.67 -3.08 26.40
CA ILE A 360 -23.48 -3.96 25.53
C ILE A 360 -24.35 -4.97 26.30
N GLY A 361 -24.31 -4.95 27.64
CA GLY A 361 -24.99 -5.95 28.48
C GLY A 361 -26.49 -6.08 28.24
N GLU A 362 -27.21 -4.96 28.13
CA GLU A 362 -28.66 -4.99 27.83
C GLU A 362 -28.95 -5.53 26.42
N LEU A 363 -28.10 -5.19 25.44
CA LEU A 363 -28.23 -5.69 24.08
C LEU A 363 -27.99 -7.20 24.03
N MET A 364 -26.98 -7.70 24.76
CA MET A 364 -26.73 -9.14 24.89
C MET A 364 -27.95 -9.86 25.48
N GLN A 365 -28.51 -9.35 26.58
CA GLN A 365 -29.72 -9.91 27.18
C GLN A 365 -30.89 -9.92 26.20
N GLY A 366 -31.03 -8.90 25.34
CA GLY A 366 -32.06 -8.89 24.30
C GLY A 366 -31.92 -10.04 23.29
N PHE A 367 -30.68 -10.37 22.89
CA PHE A 367 -30.40 -11.53 22.05
C PHE A 367 -30.68 -12.85 22.79
N ASP A 368 -30.23 -12.96 24.05
CA ASP A 368 -30.45 -14.15 24.87
C ASP A 368 -31.94 -14.47 25.02
N HIS A 369 -32.77 -13.46 25.31
CA HIS A 369 -34.23 -13.63 25.41
C HIS A 369 -34.86 -14.03 24.06
N THR A 370 -34.39 -13.45 22.96
CA THR A 370 -34.93 -13.73 21.62
C THR A 370 -34.60 -15.15 21.14
N LEU A 371 -33.42 -15.65 21.50
CA LEU A 371 -32.91 -16.96 21.09
C LEU A 371 -33.17 -18.08 22.11
N ALA A 372 -33.72 -17.76 23.28
CA ALA A 372 -33.88 -18.67 24.41
C ALA A 372 -34.52 -20.01 24.02
N ASP A 373 -35.66 -19.98 23.33
CA ASP A 373 -36.37 -21.20 22.93
C ASP A 373 -35.58 -22.06 21.92
N LEU A 374 -34.83 -21.41 21.02
CA LEU A 374 -34.02 -22.11 20.01
C LEU A 374 -32.74 -22.71 20.60
N PHE A 375 -32.16 -22.07 21.62
CA PHE A 375 -30.94 -22.53 22.30
C PHE A 375 -31.24 -23.33 23.57
N ALA A 376 -32.51 -23.63 23.84
CA ALA A 376 -32.91 -24.41 25.01
C ALA A 376 -32.20 -25.78 25.01
N GLY A 377 -31.43 -26.05 26.07
CA GLY A 377 -30.69 -27.30 26.24
C GLY A 377 -29.33 -27.37 25.54
N THR A 378 -28.85 -26.27 24.95
CA THR A 378 -27.46 -26.16 24.46
C THR A 378 -26.53 -25.53 25.49
N GLU A 379 -25.22 -25.75 25.36
CA GLU A 379 -24.21 -25.09 26.18
C GLU A 379 -23.73 -23.77 25.53
N PHE A 380 -23.31 -22.82 26.35
CA PHE A 380 -22.68 -21.58 25.89
C PHE A 380 -21.43 -21.89 25.05
N GLY A 381 -21.27 -21.21 23.92
CA GLY A 381 -20.10 -21.38 23.08
C GLY A 381 -19.89 -20.27 22.06
N ILE A 382 -19.41 -20.67 20.88
CA ILE A 382 -18.99 -19.75 19.81
C ILE A 382 -20.14 -18.85 19.32
N ALA A 383 -21.40 -19.29 19.43
CA ALA A 383 -22.54 -18.49 19.02
C ALA A 383 -22.67 -17.24 19.89
N GLU A 384 -22.68 -17.40 21.20
CA GLU A 384 -22.82 -16.34 22.21
C GLU A 384 -21.58 -15.43 22.26
N GLU A 385 -20.37 -16.00 22.15
CA GLU A 385 -19.13 -15.23 22.00
C GLU A 385 -19.22 -14.29 20.78
N ASN A 386 -19.66 -14.81 19.62
CA ASN A 386 -19.76 -14.02 18.38
C ASN A 386 -20.89 -12.97 18.42
N ILE A 387 -21.98 -13.19 19.16
CA ILE A 387 -23.06 -12.19 19.31
C ILE A 387 -22.51 -10.89 19.90
N GLN A 388 -21.61 -10.97 20.88
CA GLN A 388 -20.98 -9.79 21.48
C GLN A 388 -20.23 -8.96 20.43
N SER A 389 -19.38 -9.61 19.63
CA SER A 389 -18.65 -8.95 18.54
C SER A 389 -19.59 -8.33 17.51
N ARG A 390 -20.68 -9.00 17.14
CA ARG A 390 -21.68 -8.48 16.19
C ARG A 390 -22.48 -7.30 16.74
N ILE A 391 -22.81 -7.30 18.04
CA ILE A 391 -23.44 -6.14 18.69
C ILE A 391 -22.51 -4.92 18.58
N ARG A 392 -21.22 -5.09 18.91
CA ARG A 392 -20.22 -4.02 18.79
C ARG A 392 -20.11 -3.51 17.35
N GLY A 393 -20.01 -4.43 16.39
CA GLY A 393 -19.99 -4.11 14.97
C GLY A 393 -21.22 -3.32 14.52
N ASN A 394 -22.42 -3.68 14.98
CA ASN A 394 -23.66 -2.96 14.67
C ASN A 394 -23.70 -1.56 15.26
N LEU A 395 -23.26 -1.38 16.51
CA LEU A 395 -23.20 -0.05 17.15
C LEU A 395 -22.25 0.89 16.40
N LEU A 396 -21.05 0.41 16.05
CA LEU A 396 -20.07 1.20 15.30
C LEU A 396 -20.60 1.58 13.90
N MET A 397 -21.24 0.64 13.20
CA MET A 397 -21.88 0.91 11.91
C MET A 397 -23.06 1.89 12.03
N ALA A 398 -23.86 1.81 13.11
CA ALA A 398 -24.94 2.76 13.36
C ALA A 398 -24.40 4.19 13.56
N ILE A 399 -23.30 4.34 14.29
CA ILE A 399 -22.60 5.62 14.49
C ILE A 399 -22.01 6.13 13.16
N ALA A 400 -21.32 5.25 12.42
CA ALA A 400 -20.76 5.55 11.11
C ALA A 400 -21.84 6.09 10.15
N ASN A 401 -22.98 5.40 10.06
CA ASN A 401 -24.11 5.81 9.23
C ASN A 401 -24.74 7.12 9.69
N LYS A 402 -24.88 7.32 11.01
CA LYS A 402 -25.53 8.51 11.56
C LYS A 402 -24.74 9.79 11.31
N PHE A 403 -23.41 9.72 11.39
CA PHE A 403 -22.53 10.88 11.32
C PHE A 403 -21.68 10.94 10.04
N GLY A 404 -21.81 9.98 9.13
CA GLY A 404 -21.01 9.90 7.92
C GLY A 404 -19.53 9.69 8.20
N HIS A 405 -19.18 8.88 9.21
CA HIS A 405 -17.80 8.57 9.56
C HIS A 405 -17.38 7.25 8.90
N LEU A 406 -16.11 7.13 8.52
CA LEU A 406 -15.56 5.85 8.07
C LEU A 406 -15.24 4.96 9.29
N LEU A 407 -15.77 3.75 9.34
CA LEU A 407 -15.41 2.78 10.37
C LEU A 407 -14.05 2.15 10.05
N LEU A 408 -13.09 2.26 10.97
CA LEU A 408 -11.81 1.56 10.88
C LEU A 408 -11.88 0.22 11.63
N SER A 409 -11.55 -0.88 10.95
CA SER A 409 -11.36 -2.19 11.57
C SER A 409 -9.93 -2.32 12.11
N THR A 410 -9.79 -3.08 13.19
CA THR A 410 -8.54 -3.22 13.96
C THR A 410 -7.93 -4.61 13.89
N GLY A 411 -8.43 -5.49 13.02
CA GLY A 411 -7.88 -6.85 12.87
C GLY A 411 -6.48 -6.83 12.25
N ASN A 412 -5.53 -7.56 12.86
CA ASN A 412 -4.16 -7.65 12.36
C ASN A 412 -3.98 -8.84 11.38
N LYS A 413 -2.80 -8.92 10.74
CA LYS A 413 -2.52 -9.97 9.74
C LYS A 413 -2.59 -11.37 10.31
N SER A 414 -2.11 -11.57 11.53
CA SER A 414 -2.08 -12.88 12.19
C SER A 414 -3.50 -13.41 12.42
N GLU A 415 -4.39 -12.56 12.93
CA GLU A 415 -5.81 -12.86 13.13
C GLU A 415 -6.53 -13.16 11.80
N MET A 416 -6.30 -12.32 10.77
CA MET A 416 -6.89 -12.51 9.44
C MET A 416 -6.36 -13.79 8.76
N ALA A 417 -5.10 -14.15 8.99
CA ALA A 417 -4.48 -15.34 8.42
C ALA A 417 -5.16 -16.60 8.92
N VAL A 418 -5.36 -16.74 10.23
CA VAL A 418 -5.94 -17.96 10.83
C VAL A 418 -7.45 -17.87 11.06
N GLY A 419 -8.07 -16.74 10.71
CA GLY A 419 -9.50 -16.51 10.85
C GLY A 419 -9.95 -16.36 12.30
N TYR A 420 -9.07 -15.86 13.17
CA TYR A 420 -9.36 -15.54 14.56
C TYR A 420 -10.08 -14.19 14.63
N CYS A 421 -11.27 -14.15 14.02
CA CYS A 421 -12.10 -12.97 13.86
C CYS A 421 -13.57 -13.37 13.70
N THR A 422 -14.47 -12.45 13.97
CA THR A 422 -15.91 -12.61 13.87
C THR A 422 -16.44 -11.89 12.63
N LEU A 423 -16.98 -12.66 11.66
CA LEU A 423 -17.72 -12.07 10.55
C LEU A 423 -18.88 -11.21 11.06
N TYR A 424 -18.95 -10.00 10.52
CA TYR A 424 -19.92 -8.96 10.87
C TYR A 424 -19.79 -8.43 12.31
N GLY A 425 -18.65 -8.68 12.95
CA GLY A 425 -18.27 -8.17 14.26
C GLY A 425 -17.02 -7.30 14.18
N ASP A 426 -15.89 -7.81 14.66
CA ASP A 426 -14.57 -7.15 14.62
C ASP A 426 -14.08 -6.84 13.19
N MET A 427 -14.55 -7.60 12.20
CA MET A 427 -14.26 -7.36 10.78
C MET A 427 -15.05 -6.18 10.18
N ASN A 428 -16.01 -5.60 10.90
CA ASN A 428 -16.77 -4.46 10.37
C ASN A 428 -15.85 -3.25 10.18
N GLY A 429 -15.89 -2.67 8.99
CA GLY A 429 -15.17 -1.46 8.66
C GLY A 429 -15.24 -1.14 7.17
N GLY A 430 -14.87 0.09 6.84
CA GLY A 430 -14.60 0.52 5.47
C GLY A 430 -13.11 0.46 5.12
N LEU A 431 -12.23 0.31 6.11
CA LEU A 431 -10.78 0.10 5.95
C LEU A 431 -10.25 -0.72 7.14
N ALA A 432 -9.47 -1.77 6.89
CA ALA A 432 -8.74 -2.51 7.92
C ALA A 432 -7.27 -2.05 7.94
N VAL A 433 -6.98 -1.10 8.84
CA VAL A 433 -5.73 -0.33 8.83
C VAL A 433 -4.50 -1.22 8.97
N ILE A 434 -4.56 -2.24 9.82
CA ILE A 434 -3.42 -3.11 10.15
C ILE A 434 -3.61 -4.55 9.68
N ALA A 435 -4.50 -4.80 8.72
CA ALA A 435 -4.78 -6.15 8.20
C ALA A 435 -3.57 -6.83 7.55
N ASP A 436 -2.53 -6.08 7.19
CA ASP A 436 -1.26 -6.61 6.68
C ASP A 436 -0.08 -6.45 7.65
N VAL A 437 -0.34 -6.12 8.92
CA VAL A 437 0.68 -6.02 9.99
C VAL A 437 0.61 -7.28 10.88
N PRO A 438 1.64 -8.13 10.96
CA PRO A 438 1.69 -9.25 11.91
C PRO A 438 1.60 -8.79 13.36
N LYS A 439 1.05 -9.61 14.26
CA LYS A 439 0.89 -9.26 15.69
C LYS A 439 2.22 -8.88 16.35
N THR A 440 3.27 -9.63 16.05
CA THR A 440 4.64 -9.32 16.52
C THR A 440 5.08 -7.92 16.11
N ARG A 441 4.76 -7.49 14.88
CA ARG A 441 5.03 -6.13 14.40
C ARG A 441 4.09 -5.08 14.99
N VAL A 442 2.84 -5.42 15.34
CA VAL A 442 1.95 -4.51 16.09
C VAL A 442 2.60 -4.13 17.42
N TYR A 443 3.13 -5.09 18.17
CA TYR A 443 3.87 -4.81 19.42
C TYR A 443 5.15 -3.98 19.16
N SER A 444 5.94 -4.34 18.14
CA SER A 444 7.15 -3.59 17.75
C SER A 444 6.84 -2.12 17.48
N LEU A 445 5.80 -1.85 16.69
CA LEU A 445 5.36 -0.50 16.35
C LEU A 445 4.91 0.30 17.57
N CYS A 446 4.16 -0.31 18.49
CA CYS A 446 3.75 0.39 19.71
C CYS A 446 4.93 0.70 20.63
N HIS A 447 5.90 -0.22 20.76
CA HIS A 447 7.13 0.03 21.51
C HIS A 447 7.97 1.13 20.86
N TRP A 448 8.15 1.07 19.53
CA TRP A 448 8.82 2.10 18.75
C TRP A 448 8.15 3.46 18.94
N LEU A 449 6.82 3.53 18.83
CA LEU A 449 6.05 4.78 18.98
C LEU A 449 6.28 5.41 20.36
N ASN A 450 6.20 4.62 21.43
CA ASN A 450 6.47 5.12 22.79
C ASN A 450 7.92 5.58 22.95
N ALA A 451 8.89 4.88 22.37
CA ALA A 451 10.31 5.25 22.45
C ALA A 451 10.65 6.54 21.67
N HIS A 452 9.92 6.83 20.59
CA HIS A 452 10.15 8.01 19.73
C HIS A 452 9.26 9.21 20.11
N ASN A 453 8.50 9.11 21.20
CA ASN A 453 7.73 10.22 21.75
C ASN A 453 8.26 10.60 23.13
N GLN A 454 8.15 11.89 23.47
CA GLN A 454 8.57 12.40 24.79
C GLN A 454 7.64 11.92 25.91
N THR A 455 6.41 11.55 25.56
CA THR A 455 5.37 11.06 26.46
C THR A 455 4.91 9.69 26.03
N GLU A 456 4.50 8.87 27.00
CA GLU A 456 3.83 7.60 26.71
C GLU A 456 2.56 7.86 25.89
N ILE A 457 2.45 7.23 24.72
CA ILE A 457 1.26 7.30 23.87
C ILE A 457 0.39 6.08 24.14
N ILE A 458 0.96 4.88 23.99
CA ILE A 458 0.30 3.61 24.25
C ILE A 458 0.56 3.22 25.71
N PRO A 459 -0.46 3.11 26.59
CA PRO A 459 -0.25 2.73 27.99
C PRO A 459 0.55 1.42 28.13
N GLN A 460 1.58 1.40 28.98
CA GLN A 460 2.47 0.24 29.14
C GLN A 460 1.72 -1.06 29.46
N ASN A 461 0.61 -0.98 30.20
CA ASN A 461 -0.20 -2.15 30.55
C ASN A 461 -0.84 -2.83 29.31
N ILE A 462 -1.11 -2.08 28.24
CA ILE A 462 -1.58 -2.64 26.95
C ILE A 462 -0.49 -3.52 26.32
N LEU A 463 0.78 -3.18 26.53
CA LEU A 463 1.93 -3.85 25.92
C LEU A 463 2.37 -5.10 26.69
N THR A 464 2.11 -5.17 27.99
CA THR A 464 2.55 -6.27 28.86
C THR A 464 1.47 -7.32 29.12
N LYS A 465 0.19 -6.97 28.98
CA LYS A 465 -0.91 -7.92 29.21
C LYS A 465 -1.04 -8.93 28.07
N ALA A 466 -1.55 -10.11 28.41
CA ALA A 466 -1.87 -11.13 27.42
C ALA A 466 -3.00 -10.61 26.49
N PRO A 467 -2.87 -10.81 25.16
CA PRO A 467 -3.90 -10.42 24.21
C PRO A 467 -5.16 -11.27 24.38
N SER A 468 -6.33 -10.62 24.28
CA SER A 468 -7.63 -11.23 24.50
C SER A 468 -8.76 -10.43 23.84
N ALA A 469 -9.78 -11.13 23.35
CA ALA A 469 -11.04 -10.56 22.87
C ALA A 469 -12.10 -10.36 23.98
N GLU A 470 -11.86 -10.86 25.20
CA GLU A 470 -12.75 -10.77 26.37
C GLU A 470 -14.22 -11.15 26.07
N LEU A 471 -14.44 -12.19 25.26
CA LEU A 471 -15.77 -12.72 24.91
C LEU A 471 -16.31 -13.72 25.96
N LYS A 472 -15.44 -14.25 26.81
CA LYS A 472 -15.80 -15.08 27.97
C LYS A 472 -14.84 -14.81 29.15
N PRO A 473 -15.21 -15.19 30.38
CA PRO A 473 -14.36 -14.96 31.56
C PRO A 473 -12.96 -15.57 31.42
N GLY A 474 -11.92 -14.76 31.65
CA GLY A 474 -10.52 -15.21 31.69
C GLY A 474 -9.92 -15.62 30.34
N GLN A 475 -10.57 -15.32 29.22
CA GLN A 475 -10.10 -15.68 27.88
C GLN A 475 -8.72 -15.08 27.58
N VAL A 476 -7.86 -15.85 26.93
CA VAL A 476 -6.64 -15.37 26.26
C VAL A 476 -6.53 -15.96 24.85
N ASP A 477 -5.84 -15.30 23.93
CA ASP A 477 -5.70 -15.78 22.56
C ASP A 477 -4.99 -17.15 22.49
N GLN A 478 -4.08 -17.41 23.43
CA GLN A 478 -3.35 -18.66 23.54
C GLN A 478 -4.23 -19.88 23.88
N ASP A 479 -5.50 -19.66 24.29
CA ASP A 479 -6.48 -20.73 24.42
C ASP A 479 -6.76 -21.41 23.06
N SER A 480 -6.61 -20.66 21.96
CA SER A 480 -6.97 -21.08 20.60
C SER A 480 -5.82 -21.01 19.60
N LEU A 481 -4.76 -20.28 19.89
CA LEU A 481 -3.62 -20.03 18.99
C LEU A 481 -2.29 -20.45 19.65
N PRO A 482 -1.27 -20.85 18.86
CA PRO A 482 0.09 -20.86 19.37
C PRO A 482 0.56 -19.44 19.73
N ALA A 483 1.65 -19.32 20.48
CA ALA A 483 2.25 -18.01 20.77
C ALA A 483 2.54 -17.24 19.46
N TYR A 484 2.30 -15.94 19.46
CA TYR A 484 2.36 -15.11 18.24
C TYR A 484 3.74 -15.14 17.55
N GLU A 485 4.84 -15.25 18.30
CA GLU A 485 6.19 -15.43 17.72
C GLU A 485 6.31 -16.69 16.86
N ILE A 486 5.69 -17.79 17.31
CA ILE A 486 5.67 -19.05 16.56
C ILE A 486 4.68 -18.96 15.40
N LEU A 487 3.50 -18.38 15.66
CA LEU A 487 2.46 -18.22 14.64
C LEU A 487 2.97 -17.39 13.46
N ASP A 488 3.51 -16.21 13.74
CA ASP A 488 3.92 -15.24 12.73
C ASP A 488 5.10 -15.77 11.90
N ASP A 489 6.07 -16.49 12.50
CA ASP A 489 7.16 -17.11 11.72
C ASP A 489 6.64 -18.24 10.81
N ILE A 490 5.68 -19.05 11.26
CA ILE A 490 5.03 -20.06 10.39
C ILE A 490 4.27 -19.37 9.25
N LEU A 491 3.52 -18.30 9.54
CA LEU A 491 2.78 -17.55 8.54
C LEU A 491 3.70 -16.88 7.52
N GLU A 492 4.82 -16.30 7.96
CA GLU A 492 5.84 -15.71 7.09
C GLU A 492 6.37 -16.74 6.09
N ARG A 493 6.77 -17.91 6.61
CA ARG A 493 7.28 -19.01 5.78
C ARG A 493 6.25 -19.55 4.79
N LEU A 494 5.01 -19.68 5.23
CA LEU A 494 3.92 -20.22 4.42
C LEU A 494 3.48 -19.24 3.32
N ILE A 495 3.21 -17.98 3.70
CA ILE A 495 2.55 -16.99 2.86
C ILE A 495 3.56 -16.28 1.96
N HIS A 496 4.68 -15.82 2.52
CA HIS A 496 5.67 -15.03 1.80
C HIS A 496 6.73 -15.91 1.13
N ASN A 497 7.25 -16.91 1.84
CA ASN A 497 8.35 -17.74 1.32
C ASN A 497 7.91 -19.01 0.56
N HIS A 498 6.59 -19.28 0.48
CA HIS A 498 6.02 -20.48 -0.17
C HIS A 498 6.61 -21.80 0.30
N GLN A 499 7.03 -21.86 1.56
CA GLN A 499 7.57 -23.08 2.13
C GLN A 499 6.45 -24.10 2.35
N SER A 500 6.72 -25.35 1.95
CA SER A 500 5.88 -26.50 2.27
C SER A 500 5.92 -26.80 3.77
N ALA A 501 4.91 -27.53 4.28
CA ALA A 501 4.86 -27.97 5.67
C ALA A 501 6.16 -28.69 6.10
N ALA A 502 6.71 -29.55 5.23
CA ALA A 502 7.96 -30.26 5.49
C ALA A 502 9.16 -29.31 5.64
N GLN A 503 9.24 -28.24 4.84
CA GLN A 503 10.29 -27.23 4.95
C GLN A 503 10.15 -26.41 6.24
N ILE A 504 8.92 -26.08 6.65
CA ILE A 504 8.65 -25.34 7.90
C ILE A 504 9.03 -26.19 9.12
N VAL A 505 8.69 -27.49 9.12
CA VAL A 505 9.10 -28.42 10.17
C VAL A 505 10.62 -28.60 10.20
N ALA A 506 11.26 -28.75 9.02
CA ALA A 506 12.71 -28.82 8.92
C ALA A 506 13.43 -27.56 9.42
N ALA A 507 12.74 -26.40 9.41
CA ALA A 507 13.23 -25.16 9.99
C ALA A 507 13.12 -25.09 11.53
N GLY A 508 12.57 -26.11 12.19
CA GLY A 508 12.55 -26.26 13.65
C GLY A 508 11.17 -26.15 14.30
N HIS A 509 10.10 -25.99 13.53
CA HIS A 509 8.73 -25.90 14.08
C HIS A 509 8.13 -27.28 14.37
N ASP A 510 7.31 -27.35 15.42
CA ASP A 510 6.56 -28.55 15.77
C ASP A 510 5.52 -28.90 14.69
N SER A 511 5.56 -30.14 14.22
CA SER A 511 4.70 -30.62 13.13
C SER A 511 3.20 -30.52 13.41
N VAL A 512 2.77 -30.68 14.67
CA VAL A 512 1.36 -30.58 15.06
C VAL A 512 0.91 -29.13 14.98
N ILE A 513 1.75 -28.20 15.45
CA ILE A 513 1.47 -26.75 15.36
C ILE A 513 1.42 -26.31 13.89
N VAL A 514 2.40 -26.70 13.06
CA VAL A 514 2.43 -26.37 11.62
C VAL A 514 1.15 -26.83 10.94
N ASN A 515 0.78 -28.11 11.07
CA ASN A 515 -0.42 -28.65 10.43
C ASN A 515 -1.69 -27.94 10.91
N ARG A 516 -1.80 -27.62 12.21
CA ARG A 516 -2.92 -26.85 12.76
C ARG A 516 -3.01 -25.46 12.12
N VAL A 517 -1.90 -24.72 12.04
CA VAL A 517 -1.88 -23.38 11.44
C VAL A 517 -2.27 -23.43 9.95
N LEU A 518 -1.74 -24.38 9.18
CA LEU A 518 -2.10 -24.55 7.77
C LEU A 518 -3.61 -24.81 7.59
N GLN A 519 -4.20 -25.66 8.43
CA GLN A 519 -5.64 -25.93 8.41
C GLN A 519 -6.46 -24.68 8.76
N MET A 520 -6.04 -23.91 9.76
CA MET A 520 -6.69 -22.65 10.13
C MET A 520 -6.64 -21.64 8.98
N VAL A 521 -5.45 -21.46 8.37
CA VAL A 521 -5.28 -20.58 7.20
C VAL A 521 -6.19 -20.99 6.06
N ALA A 522 -6.27 -22.29 5.75
CA ALA A 522 -7.12 -22.77 4.68
C ALA A 522 -8.62 -22.54 4.95
N ARG A 523 -9.08 -22.79 6.17
CA ARG A 523 -10.49 -22.61 6.57
C ARG A 523 -10.90 -21.15 6.66
N ALA A 524 -9.98 -20.24 6.92
CA ALA A 524 -10.26 -18.81 7.07
C ALA A 524 -10.50 -18.06 5.74
N GLU A 525 -10.35 -18.72 4.59
CA GLU A 525 -10.48 -18.08 3.27
C GLU A 525 -11.83 -17.39 3.05
N PHE A 526 -12.94 -18.01 3.48
CA PHE A 526 -14.28 -17.40 3.33
C PHE A 526 -14.47 -16.13 4.16
N LYS A 527 -13.75 -16.00 5.29
CA LYS A 527 -13.77 -14.79 6.11
C LYS A 527 -12.98 -13.68 5.43
N ARG A 528 -11.73 -13.96 5.02
CA ARG A 528 -10.86 -12.97 4.36
C ARG A 528 -11.46 -12.37 3.09
N ARG A 529 -12.22 -13.15 2.33
CA ARG A 529 -12.91 -12.68 1.12
C ARG A 529 -14.02 -11.65 1.39
N GLN A 530 -14.42 -11.48 2.64
CA GLN A 530 -15.40 -10.49 3.10
C GLN A 530 -14.77 -9.41 3.99
N ALA A 531 -13.45 -9.43 4.18
CA ALA A 531 -12.76 -8.38 4.91
C ALA A 531 -12.81 -7.06 4.12
N PRO A 532 -12.85 -5.90 4.80
CA PRO A 532 -12.67 -4.63 4.13
C PRO A 532 -11.25 -4.52 3.54
N PRO A 533 -11.00 -3.56 2.62
CA PRO A 533 -9.67 -3.31 2.10
C PRO A 533 -8.64 -3.14 3.22
N GLY A 534 -7.49 -3.79 3.09
CA GLY A 534 -6.39 -3.73 4.05
C GLY A 534 -5.19 -3.00 3.47
N LEU A 535 -4.55 -2.12 4.25
CA LEU A 535 -3.35 -1.44 3.81
C LEU A 535 -2.19 -2.43 3.71
N LYS A 536 -1.67 -2.65 2.50
CA LYS A 536 -0.58 -3.57 2.20
C LYS A 536 0.77 -2.95 2.56
N ILE A 537 1.54 -3.66 3.37
CA ILE A 537 2.92 -3.30 3.74
C ILE A 537 3.93 -4.43 3.45
N THR A 538 3.44 -5.64 3.17
CA THR A 538 4.28 -6.81 2.88
C THR A 538 4.20 -7.20 1.40
N ASP A 539 5.06 -8.10 0.94
CA ASP A 539 5.04 -8.59 -0.44
C ASP A 539 3.74 -9.32 -0.82
N ARG A 540 2.97 -9.84 0.14
CA ARG A 540 1.67 -10.47 -0.09
C ARG A 540 0.66 -10.14 1.00
N ALA A 541 -0.29 -9.28 0.65
CA ALA A 541 -1.44 -8.97 1.50
C ALA A 541 -2.62 -9.89 1.17
N PHE A 542 -3.47 -10.13 2.18
CA PHE A 542 -4.75 -10.80 1.95
C PHE A 542 -5.69 -9.87 1.18
N GLY A 543 -6.29 -10.37 0.09
CA GLY A 543 -7.05 -9.57 -0.86
C GLY A 543 -6.52 -9.77 -2.27
N THR A 544 -6.08 -8.69 -2.91
CA THR A 544 -5.57 -8.66 -4.30
C THR A 544 -4.40 -9.64 -4.53
N GLY A 545 -3.45 -9.66 -3.60
CA GLY A 545 -2.24 -10.50 -3.63
C GLY A 545 -2.41 -11.97 -3.22
N TRP A 546 -3.55 -12.33 -2.61
CA TRP A 546 -3.82 -13.69 -2.11
C TRP A 546 -5.09 -14.27 -2.77
N ARG A 547 -4.88 -15.17 -3.73
CA ARG A 547 -5.96 -15.72 -4.56
C ARG A 547 -6.12 -17.22 -4.32
N MET A 548 -6.87 -17.60 -3.28
CA MET A 548 -7.16 -19.00 -2.97
C MET A 548 -8.65 -19.34 -3.15
N PRO A 549 -9.01 -20.58 -3.54
CA PRO A 549 -10.42 -20.96 -3.71
C PRO A 549 -11.10 -21.18 -2.36
N ILE A 550 -12.30 -20.62 -2.16
CA ILE A 550 -13.07 -20.84 -0.92
C ILE A 550 -13.58 -22.29 -0.85
N ALA A 551 -14.29 -22.73 -1.89
CA ALA A 551 -14.89 -24.05 -1.95
C ALA A 551 -13.85 -25.10 -2.40
N ARG A 552 -13.00 -25.52 -1.46
CA ARG A 552 -11.96 -26.53 -1.71
C ARG A 552 -11.84 -27.53 -0.57
N VAL A 553 -11.30 -28.70 -0.88
CA VAL A 553 -10.88 -29.66 0.14
C VAL A 553 -9.68 -29.07 0.88
N VAL A 554 -9.78 -29.01 2.21
CA VAL A 554 -8.64 -28.73 3.09
C VAL A 554 -8.09 -30.09 3.49
N SER A 555 -7.05 -30.55 2.82
CA SER A 555 -6.38 -31.81 3.14
C SER A 555 -5.84 -31.75 4.57
N SER A 556 -6.19 -32.76 5.37
CA SER A 556 -5.85 -32.91 6.78
C SER A 556 -4.35 -33.06 7.02
#